data_AF-A0A395JN52-F1
#
_entry.id   AF-A0A395JN52-F1
#
_cell.length_a   1.000
_cell.length_b   1.000
_cell.length_c   1.000
_cell.angle_alpha   90.00
_cell.angle_beta   90.00
_cell.angle_gamma   90.00
#
_symmetry.space_group_name_H-M   'P 1'
#
loop_
_entity.id
_entity.type
_entity.pdbx_description
1 polymer ?
#
loop_
_entity_poly.entity_id
_entity_poly.type
_entity_poly.pdbx_seq_one_letter_code
_entity_poly.pdbx_strand_id
1 'polypeptide(L)'
;MQVGHNPLSTLAVNNLRVGSVIYKFCDFTTPPKHKFMVVASMEPRLLVLMINSEINQYFYMNNTDQFHVEIDAESHAFLTHDSYANCVAAHRAFDCTDLKQEIAQNYRNVFKGWLTDDCLVAVYQAVKGNIEIRRGHQREIMASIEQRLPHLHSAF
;
A
#
# COMPACT_ATOMS: atom_id res chain seq x y z
N MET A 1 -22.90 24.70 -5.27
CA MET A 1 -23.59 23.43 -4.99
C MET A 1 -22.93 22.80 -3.78
N GLN A 2 -23.61 22.75 -2.65
CA GLN A 2 -23.08 22.09 -1.45
C GLN A 2 -23.20 20.58 -1.64
N VAL A 3 -22.07 19.89 -1.68
CA VAL A 3 -22.02 18.43 -1.59
C VAL A 3 -22.50 18.08 -0.18
N GLY A 4 -23.69 17.51 -0.08
CA GLY A 4 -24.24 17.06 1.20
C GLY A 4 -23.25 16.10 1.85
N HIS A 5 -22.85 16.41 3.09
CA HIS A 5 -22.03 15.53 3.92
C HIS A 5 -22.79 14.22 4.14
N ASN A 6 -22.48 13.18 3.38
CA ASN A 6 -22.99 11.84 3.62
C ASN A 6 -22.16 11.20 4.75
N PRO A 7 -22.75 10.90 5.93
CA PRO A 7 -22.01 10.32 7.06
C PRO A 7 -21.28 9.02 6.72
N LEU A 8 -21.81 8.22 5.78
CA LEU A 8 -21.17 7.00 5.30
C LEU A 8 -19.89 7.30 4.51
N SER A 9 -19.87 8.42 3.79
CA SER A 9 -18.68 8.86 3.04
C SER A 9 -17.57 9.33 3.97
N THR A 10 -17.92 10.00 5.07
CA THR A 10 -16.97 10.41 6.12
C THR A 10 -16.38 9.18 6.82
N LEU A 11 -17.22 8.21 7.19
CA LEU A 11 -16.77 6.94 7.79
C LEU A 11 -15.86 6.14 6.85
N ALA A 12 -16.22 6.08 5.57
CA ALA A 12 -15.42 5.45 4.52
C ALA A 12 -14.02 6.07 4.40
N VAL A 13 -13.92 7.40 4.43
CA VAL A 13 -12.65 8.13 4.37
C VAL A 13 -11.81 7.94 5.63
N ASN A 14 -12.44 7.87 6.81
CA ASN A 14 -11.76 7.65 8.09
C ASN A 14 -11.10 6.28 8.19
N ASN A 15 -11.48 5.32 7.34
CA ASN A 15 -10.84 4.01 7.26
C ASN A 15 -9.55 4.01 6.42
N LEU A 16 -9.23 5.07 5.69
CA LEU A 16 -7.98 5.14 4.95
C LEU A 16 -6.81 5.37 5.91
N ARG A 17 -5.87 4.42 5.98
CA ARG A 17 -4.65 4.52 6.79
C ARG A 17 -3.47 3.78 6.13
N VAL A 18 -2.29 3.89 6.74
CA VAL A 18 -1.12 3.07 6.39
C VAL A 18 -1.46 1.58 6.56
N GLY A 19 -1.17 0.78 5.53
CA GLY A 19 -1.56 -0.62 5.43
C GLY A 19 -2.93 -0.85 4.77
N SER A 20 -3.71 0.19 4.47
CA SER A 20 -4.91 0.06 3.64
C SER A 20 -4.56 -0.42 2.23
N VAL A 21 -5.42 -1.27 1.67
CA VAL A 21 -5.30 -1.76 0.28
C VAL A 21 -6.32 -1.06 -0.60
N ILE A 22 -5.83 -0.47 -1.69
CA ILE A 22 -6.63 0.21 -2.70
C ILE A 22 -6.50 -0.49 -4.06
N TYR A 23 -7.52 -0.37 -4.90
CA TYR A 23 -7.53 -0.87 -6.27
C TYR A 23 -7.81 0.28 -7.23
N LYS A 24 -6.82 0.63 -8.05
CA LYS A 24 -6.91 1.76 -8.99
C LYS A 24 -6.25 1.45 -10.31
N PHE A 25 -6.65 2.19 -11.34
CA PHE A 25 -5.98 2.20 -12.63
C PHE A 25 -4.60 2.83 -12.52
N CYS A 26 -3.58 2.13 -13.02
CA CYS A 26 -2.19 2.56 -13.02
C CYS A 26 -1.71 2.74 -14.45
N ASP A 27 -1.77 3.97 -14.94
CA ASP A 27 -1.26 4.38 -16.26
C ASP A 27 0.26 4.29 -16.39
N PHE A 28 0.96 4.34 -15.25
CA PHE A 28 2.41 4.14 -15.14
C PHE A 28 2.85 2.67 -15.21
N THR A 29 1.93 1.72 -15.40
CA THR A 29 2.27 0.31 -15.67
C THR A 29 2.26 0.02 -17.17
N THR A 30 2.95 -1.03 -17.60
CA THR A 30 2.99 -1.43 -19.02
C THR A 30 2.56 -2.89 -19.15
N PRO A 31 1.39 -3.19 -19.76
CA PRO A 31 0.37 -2.23 -20.18
C PRO A 31 -0.34 -1.57 -18.97
N PRO A 32 -0.92 -0.36 -19.16
CA PRO A 32 -1.79 0.27 -18.17
C PRO A 32 -2.93 -0.65 -17.73
N LYS A 33 -3.08 -0.85 -16.43
CA LYS A 33 -4.13 -1.70 -15.88
C LYS A 33 -4.48 -1.36 -14.45
N HIS A 34 -5.59 -1.90 -13.98
CA HIS A 34 -5.93 -1.81 -12.57
C HIS A 34 -5.02 -2.73 -11.73
N LYS A 35 -4.58 -2.21 -10.59
CA LYS A 35 -3.68 -2.90 -9.66
C LYS A 35 -4.15 -2.71 -8.23
N PHE A 36 -3.94 -3.74 -7.42
CA PHE A 36 -3.97 -3.61 -5.96
C PHE A 36 -2.69 -2.92 -5.50
N MET A 37 -2.80 -2.05 -4.51
CA MET A 37 -1.68 -1.31 -3.94
C MET A 37 -1.87 -1.11 -2.44
N VAL A 38 -0.78 -1.16 -1.69
CA VAL A 38 -0.75 -0.85 -0.25
C VAL A 38 -0.43 0.63 -0.07
N VAL A 39 -1.21 1.32 0.76
CA VAL A 39 -0.89 2.66 1.24
C VAL A 39 0.25 2.56 2.26
N ALA A 40 1.43 3.04 1.90
CA ALA A 40 2.66 2.89 2.68
C ALA A 40 3.04 4.17 3.44
N SER A 41 2.60 5.33 2.96
CA SER A 41 2.68 6.60 3.66
C SER A 41 1.55 7.52 3.19
N MET A 42 1.08 8.40 4.06
CA MET A 42 0.10 9.44 3.72
C MET A 42 0.66 10.85 3.92
N GLU A 43 1.72 10.98 4.73
CA GLU A 43 2.35 12.25 5.10
C GLU A 43 3.88 12.11 5.06
N PRO A 44 4.63 13.03 4.44
CA PRO A 44 4.17 14.29 3.84
C PRO A 44 3.51 14.13 2.46
N ARG A 45 3.41 12.90 1.95
CA ARG A 45 2.81 12.59 0.65
C ARG A 45 2.30 11.16 0.62
N LEU A 46 1.36 10.88 -0.29
CA LEU A 46 0.91 9.53 -0.54
C LEU A 46 2.01 8.71 -1.25
N LEU A 47 2.44 7.64 -0.60
CA LEU A 47 3.29 6.60 -1.17
C LEU A 47 2.52 5.29 -1.19
N VAL A 48 2.60 4.58 -2.31
CA VAL A 48 2.00 3.26 -2.46
C VAL A 48 3.01 2.22 -2.95
N LEU A 49 2.83 0.98 -2.50
CA LEU A 49 3.56 -0.20 -2.96
C LEU A 49 2.64 -1.05 -3.82
N MET A 50 3.12 -1.54 -4.96
CA MET A 50 2.29 -2.37 -5.85
C MET A 50 2.13 -3.79 -5.30
N ILE A 51 0.94 -4.35 -5.44
CA ILE A 51 0.69 -5.77 -5.23
C ILE A 51 0.65 -6.48 -6.59
N ASN A 52 1.43 -7.55 -6.73
CA ASN A 52 1.48 -8.39 -7.92
C ASN A 52 1.11 -9.82 -7.55
N SER A 53 0.39 -10.52 -8.43
CA SER A 53 0.09 -11.95 -8.27
C SER A 53 1.34 -12.82 -8.22
N GLU A 54 2.40 -12.39 -8.91
CA GLU A 54 3.68 -13.10 -9.01
C GLU A 54 4.83 -12.09 -8.97
N ILE A 55 5.99 -12.54 -8.51
CA ILE A 55 7.25 -11.79 -8.59
C ILE A 55 7.75 -11.88 -10.04
N ASN A 56 7.97 -10.73 -10.68
CA ASN A 56 8.50 -10.69 -12.04
C ASN A 56 9.93 -11.25 -12.09
N GLN A 57 10.27 -12.01 -13.15
CA GLN A 57 11.60 -12.59 -13.35
C GLN A 57 12.76 -11.59 -13.24
N TYR A 58 12.52 -10.33 -13.61
CA TYR A 58 13.45 -9.23 -13.43
C TYR A 58 13.98 -9.12 -11.98
N PHE A 59 13.14 -9.29 -10.97
CA PHE A 59 13.56 -9.14 -9.57
C PHE A 59 14.50 -10.26 -9.13
N TYR A 60 14.24 -11.50 -9.57
CA TYR A 60 15.14 -12.64 -9.35
C TYR A 60 16.49 -12.44 -10.04
N MET A 61 16.49 -11.99 -11.30
CA MET A 61 17.73 -11.75 -12.06
C MET A 61 18.61 -10.68 -11.40
N ASN A 62 18.01 -9.74 -10.67
CA ASN A 62 18.72 -8.67 -9.98
C ASN A 62 18.92 -8.93 -8.47
N ASN A 63 18.55 -10.11 -7.95
CA ASN A 63 18.62 -10.47 -6.52
C ASN A 63 17.91 -9.44 -5.62
N THR A 64 16.68 -9.09 -5.99
CA THR A 64 15.82 -8.14 -5.27
C THR A 64 14.45 -8.74 -4.92
N ASP A 65 14.24 -10.01 -5.25
CA ASP A 65 13.03 -10.77 -4.96
C ASP A 65 12.76 -10.92 -3.46
N GLN A 66 13.79 -10.91 -2.61
CA GLN A 66 13.67 -10.91 -1.16
C GLN A 66 12.96 -9.67 -0.59
N PHE A 67 12.81 -8.59 -1.37
CA PHE A 67 12.06 -7.40 -0.98
C PHE A 67 10.58 -7.47 -1.40
N HIS A 68 10.10 -8.64 -1.80
CA HIS A 68 8.69 -8.89 -2.09
C HIS A 68 8.07 -9.63 -0.92
N VAL A 69 7.06 -9.03 -0.31
CA VAL A 69 6.38 -9.61 0.86
C VAL A 69 5.14 -10.33 0.41
N GLU A 70 5.05 -11.61 0.74
CA GLU A 70 3.87 -12.43 0.48
C GLU A 70 2.65 -11.93 1.25
N ILE A 71 1.51 -11.94 0.56
CA ILE A 71 0.19 -11.61 1.06
C ILE A 71 -0.68 -12.81 0.72
N ASP A 72 -1.01 -13.60 1.72
CA ASP A 72 -1.82 -14.80 1.57
C ASP A 72 -3.29 -14.43 1.34
N ALA A 73 -3.97 -15.15 0.46
CA ALA A 73 -5.38 -14.92 0.18
C ALA A 73 -6.29 -15.37 1.33
N GLU A 74 -5.82 -16.28 2.19
CA GLU A 74 -6.58 -16.79 3.34
C GLU A 74 -6.89 -15.67 4.37
N SER A 75 -5.89 -14.85 4.67
CA SER A 75 -6.01 -13.73 5.62
C SER A 75 -6.48 -12.43 4.96
N HIS A 76 -6.54 -12.38 3.63
CA HIS A 76 -6.82 -11.17 2.85
C HIS A 76 -7.91 -11.39 1.80
N ALA A 77 -9.18 -11.29 2.23
CA ALA A 77 -10.36 -11.55 1.40
C ALA A 77 -10.52 -10.69 0.12
N PHE A 78 -9.69 -9.66 -0.08
CA PHE A 78 -9.64 -8.90 -1.33
C PHE A 78 -8.83 -9.60 -2.44
N LEU A 79 -8.04 -10.62 -2.09
CA LEU A 79 -7.30 -11.45 -3.02
C LEU A 79 -8.12 -12.69 -3.41
N THR A 80 -7.78 -13.25 -4.56
CA THR A 80 -8.31 -14.55 -5.04
C THR A 80 -7.24 -15.63 -5.08
N HIS A 81 -5.99 -15.24 -4.86
CA HIS A 81 -4.78 -16.07 -4.84
C HIS A 81 -3.70 -15.27 -4.12
N ASP A 82 -2.69 -15.97 -3.60
CA ASP A 82 -1.56 -15.34 -2.92
C ASP A 82 -0.88 -14.35 -3.86
N SER A 83 -0.34 -13.28 -3.28
CA SER A 83 0.24 -12.17 -4.02
C SER A 83 1.42 -11.59 -3.26
N TYR A 84 2.08 -10.61 -3.84
CA TYR A 84 3.30 -10.04 -3.31
C TYR A 84 3.26 -8.51 -3.33
N ALA A 85 3.43 -7.88 -2.17
CA ALA A 85 3.76 -6.46 -2.09
C ALA A 85 5.22 -6.25 -2.55
N ASN A 86 5.38 -5.52 -3.65
CA ASN A 86 6.68 -5.10 -4.14
C ASN A 86 7.20 -3.93 -3.28
N CYS A 87 8.18 -4.21 -2.41
CA CYS A 87 8.81 -3.19 -1.58
C CYS A 87 10.07 -2.57 -2.22
N VAL A 88 10.45 -2.96 -3.44
CA VAL A 88 11.60 -2.42 -4.21
C VAL A 88 11.39 -0.96 -4.60
N ALA A 89 10.15 -0.58 -4.93
CA ALA A 89 9.83 0.77 -5.37
C ALA A 89 8.51 1.27 -4.77
N ALA A 90 8.56 2.50 -4.24
CA ALA A 90 7.37 3.25 -3.84
C ALA A 90 6.96 4.25 -4.92
N HIS A 91 5.66 4.30 -5.20
CA HIS A 91 5.09 5.13 -6.23
C HIS A 91 4.39 6.34 -5.63
N ARG A 92 4.61 7.51 -6.25
CA ARG A 92 3.93 8.77 -5.96
C ARG A 92 2.88 9.07 -7.03
N ALA A 93 2.04 8.08 -7.32
CA ALA A 93 1.14 8.13 -8.47
C ALA A 93 -0.19 8.83 -8.20
N PHE A 94 -0.54 9.06 -6.92
CA PHE A 94 -1.85 9.59 -6.53
C PHE A 94 -1.70 10.66 -5.45
N ASP A 95 -2.70 11.53 -5.35
CA ASP A 95 -2.85 12.48 -4.25
C ASP A 95 -3.76 11.91 -3.14
N CYS A 96 -3.48 12.26 -1.89
CA CYS A 96 -4.23 11.79 -0.74
C CYS A 96 -5.66 12.38 -0.70
N THR A 97 -5.82 13.65 -1.08
CA THR A 97 -7.12 14.34 -1.13
C THR A 97 -8.00 13.71 -2.20
N ASP A 98 -7.46 13.51 -3.40
CA ASP A 98 -8.19 12.88 -4.51
C ASP A 98 -8.58 11.44 -4.17
N LEU A 99 -7.66 10.67 -3.57
CA LEU A 99 -7.95 9.31 -3.12
C LEU A 99 -9.10 9.29 -2.10
N LYS A 100 -9.11 10.21 -1.14
CA LYS A 100 -10.21 10.31 -0.16
C LYS A 100 -11.53 10.66 -0.83
N GLN A 101 -11.55 11.57 -1.79
CA GLN A 101 -12.75 11.91 -2.55
C GLN A 101 -13.28 10.71 -3.36
N GLU A 102 -12.39 9.97 -4.03
CA GLU A 102 -12.77 8.78 -4.76
C GLU A 102 -13.32 7.67 -3.85
N ILE A 103 -12.73 7.48 -2.66
CA ILE A 103 -13.23 6.55 -1.65
C ILE A 103 -14.63 6.97 -1.15
N ALA A 104 -14.84 8.27 -0.92
CA ALA A 104 -16.14 8.81 -0.52
C ALA A 104 -17.23 8.56 -1.58
N GLN A 105 -16.86 8.56 -2.87
CA GLN A 105 -17.78 8.38 -3.99
C GLN A 105 -17.95 6.91 -4.41
N ASN A 106 -16.90 6.09 -4.27
CA ASN A 106 -16.82 4.76 -4.85
C ASN A 106 -16.10 3.75 -3.94
N TYR A 107 -16.45 3.77 -2.65
CA TYR A 107 -15.78 3.01 -1.59
C TYR A 107 -15.43 1.56 -1.96
N ARG A 108 -16.42 0.75 -2.34
CA ARG A 108 -16.23 -0.70 -2.59
C ARG A 108 -15.29 -1.01 -3.77
N ASN A 109 -15.22 -0.12 -4.76
CA ASN A 109 -14.37 -0.34 -5.92
C ASN A 109 -12.95 0.14 -5.70
N VAL A 110 -12.76 1.15 -4.84
CA VAL A 110 -11.44 1.74 -4.55
C VAL A 110 -10.80 1.12 -3.32
N PHE A 111 -11.49 1.12 -2.17
CA PHE A 111 -10.98 0.56 -0.92
C PHE A 111 -11.31 -0.94 -0.83
N LYS A 112 -10.29 -1.75 -0.55
CA LYS A 112 -10.39 -3.22 -0.59
C LYS A 112 -10.18 -3.89 0.75
N GLY A 113 -9.56 -3.19 1.70
CA GLY A 113 -9.30 -3.71 3.02
C GLY A 113 -7.97 -3.20 3.54
N TRP A 114 -7.29 -4.05 4.28
CA TRP A 114 -6.07 -3.72 5.01
C TRP A 114 -5.20 -4.97 5.01
N LEU A 115 -3.88 -4.77 5.03
CA LEU A 115 -2.98 -5.82 5.45
C LEU A 115 -3.22 -6.14 6.93
N THR A 116 -3.01 -7.41 7.30
CA THR A 116 -2.84 -7.77 8.71
C THR A 116 -1.64 -7.05 9.32
N ASP A 117 -1.62 -6.90 10.64
CA ASP A 117 -0.50 -6.25 11.32
C ASP A 117 0.81 -7.04 11.07
N ASP A 118 0.78 -8.38 11.08
CA ASP A 118 1.95 -9.24 10.77
C ASP A 118 2.47 -9.04 9.34
N CYS A 119 1.58 -8.96 8.35
CA CYS A 119 1.96 -8.68 6.97
C CYS A 119 2.57 -7.28 6.85
N LEU A 120 2.02 -6.29 7.57
CA LEU A 120 2.55 -4.94 7.59
C LEU A 120 3.92 -4.86 8.30
N VAL A 121 4.16 -5.68 9.33
CA VAL A 121 5.50 -5.87 9.93
C VAL A 121 6.48 -6.45 8.91
N ALA A 122 6.08 -7.43 8.11
CA ALA A 122 6.92 -7.99 7.05
C ALA A 122 7.26 -6.93 5.99
N VAL A 123 6.30 -6.09 5.58
CA VAL A 123 6.53 -4.93 4.71
C VAL A 123 7.54 -3.97 5.33
N TYR A 124 7.41 -3.66 6.62
CA TYR A 124 8.38 -2.80 7.33
C TYR A 124 9.80 -3.38 7.27
N GLN A 125 9.97 -4.68 7.57
CA GLN A 125 11.30 -5.31 7.53
C GLN A 125 11.89 -5.33 6.12
N ALA A 126 11.07 -5.67 5.11
CA ALA A 126 11.49 -5.64 3.72
C ALA A 126 11.94 -4.24 3.30
N VAL A 127 11.16 -3.19 3.60
CA VAL A 127 11.51 -1.79 3.30
C VAL A 127 12.76 -1.36 4.07
N LYS A 128 12.90 -1.71 5.36
CA LYS A 128 14.05 -1.35 6.20
C LYS A 128 15.36 -1.93 5.68
N GLY A 129 15.35 -3.17 5.19
CA GLY A 129 16.52 -3.82 4.59
C GLY A 129 16.78 -3.43 3.13
N ASN A 130 15.87 -2.69 2.50
CA ASN A 130 15.90 -2.43 1.07
C ASN A 130 16.93 -1.36 0.68
N ILE A 131 17.83 -1.69 -0.25
CA ILE A 131 18.84 -0.77 -0.77
C ILE A 131 18.42 -0.06 -2.07
N GLU A 132 17.43 -0.60 -2.77
CA GLU A 132 16.93 -0.10 -4.06
C GLU A 132 15.93 1.05 -3.89
N ILE A 133 15.09 0.97 -2.84
CA ILE A 133 14.09 2.00 -2.60
C ILE A 133 14.77 3.33 -2.26
N ARG A 134 14.28 4.43 -2.84
CA ARG A 134 14.80 5.76 -2.57
C ARG A 134 14.80 6.03 -1.06
N ARG A 135 15.97 6.33 -0.48
CA ARG A 135 16.18 6.58 0.97
C ARG A 135 15.14 7.51 1.61
N GLY A 136 14.70 8.56 0.90
CA GLY A 136 13.64 9.45 1.39
C GLY A 136 12.31 8.73 1.56
N HIS A 137 11.86 7.98 0.55
CA HIS A 137 10.63 7.19 0.61
C HIS A 137 10.75 6.07 1.65
N GLN A 138 11.94 5.45 1.78
CA GLN A 138 12.19 4.44 2.80
C GLN A 138 11.89 4.97 4.21
N ARG A 139 12.46 6.12 4.56
CA ARG A 139 12.24 6.76 5.87
C ARG A 139 10.79 7.15 6.07
N GLU A 140 10.14 7.73 5.05
CA GLU A 140 8.73 8.12 5.11
C GLU A 140 7.84 6.90 5.39
N ILE A 141 8.06 5.79 4.68
CA ILE A 141 7.30 4.55 4.85
C ILE A 141 7.56 3.92 6.23
N MET A 142 8.83 3.79 6.64
CA MET A 142 9.18 3.24 7.94
C MET A 142 8.52 4.02 9.08
N ALA A 143 8.66 5.34 9.10
CA ALA A 143 8.05 6.18 10.12
C ALA A 143 6.51 6.09 10.10
N SER A 144 5.91 5.97 8.91
CA SER A 144 4.47 5.82 8.75
C SER A 144 3.96 4.48 9.31
N ILE A 145 4.71 3.39 9.10
CA ILE A 145 4.36 2.08 9.65
C ILE A 145 4.59 2.04 11.17
N GLU A 146 5.67 2.62 11.68
CA GLU A 146 5.96 2.70 13.13
C GLU A 146 4.88 3.48 13.90
N GLN A 147 4.35 4.56 13.31
CA GLN A 147 3.19 5.27 13.88
C GLN A 147 1.93 4.39 13.91
N ARG A 148 1.73 3.55 12.90
CA ARG A 148 0.60 2.62 12.82
C ARG A 148 0.75 1.41 13.73
N LEU A 149 1.98 0.95 13.96
CA LEU A 149 2.34 -0.22 14.75
C LEU A 149 3.34 0.18 15.85
N PRO A 150 2.87 0.82 16.95
CA PRO A 150 3.77 1.42 17.94
C PRO A 150 4.72 0.42 18.62
N HIS A 151 4.39 -0.87 18.63
CA HIS A 151 5.26 -1.92 19.17
C HIS A 151 6.59 -2.07 18.41
N LEU A 152 6.68 -1.58 17.16
CA LEU A 152 7.92 -1.54 16.40
C LEU A 152 8.95 -0.55 16.96
N HIS A 153 8.53 0.45 17.75
CA HIS A 153 9.45 1.36 18.43
C HIS A 153 10.23 0.68 19.57
N SER A 154 9.72 -0.42 20.13
CA SER A 154 10.25 -1.06 21.34
C SER A 154 11.34 -2.11 21.06
N ALA A 155 11.82 -2.23 19.83
CA ALA A 155 12.82 -3.22 19.43
C ALA A 155 14.28 -2.74 19.59
N PHE A 156 14.52 -1.70 20.40
CA PHE A 156 15.84 -1.18 20.74
C PHE A 156 15.98 -0.90 22.24
#